data_AF-A0A951AG82-F1
#
_entry.id   AF-A0A951AG82-F1
#
_cell.length_a   1.000
_cell.length_b   1.000
_cell.length_c   1.000
_cell.angle_alpha   90.00
_cell.angle_beta   90.00
_cell.angle_gamma   90.00
#
_symmetry.space_group_name_H-M   'P 1'
#
loop_
_entity.id
_entity.type
_entity.pdbx_description
1 polymer ?
#
loop_
_entity_poly.entity_id
_entity_poly.type
_entity_poly.pdbx_seq_one_letter_code
_entity_poly.pdbx_strand_id
1 'polypeptide(L)'
;MNDRSDSNWPGTARNPLLLPASWLVGSVAGAYLLSRFLNYHPKSVEPIEARNVGRAPFLSPGERVKVVTFNVQFLAGAGYHFFYDGGPDTLVARGDIESTAMKIGAFIASSNPDLVLLQEVDCGARRTCYLDELTLLSSAFPERLQNHVAACYWRSKFVPHPKILGPAGTKLVIFSRYRLGKARRYQLPRTPRNPIVSDFNLKRALLEVEVPLPNGEYLTVLNTHLEAFPKGSNVMERQVQKLLERLNWLSRRNRPWILGGDFNLLPPGQSARLSPETRGIHREPSEIGAIYERYAGVPQVAEATGAQMHRCFTFTQRSGATRIPVRTLDYFFASPTVTIQGYSVQREGMLNVSDHLPLIAEFTLPAPGQRAMH
;
A
#
# COMPACT_ATOMS: atom_id res chain seq x y z
N MET A 1 60.06 70.76 -1.60
CA MET A 1 60.90 69.61 -1.22
C MET A 1 59.94 68.57 -0.67
N ASN A 2 59.46 67.68 -1.55
CA ASN A 2 59.98 66.32 -1.75
C ASN A 2 59.76 65.46 -0.51
N ASP A 3 59.21 64.25 -0.57
CA ASP A 3 58.70 63.39 -1.64
C ASP A 3 58.21 62.15 -0.87
N ARG A 4 57.11 61.51 -1.30
CA ARG A 4 56.97 60.05 -1.40
C ARG A 4 55.54 59.63 -1.71
N SER A 5 55.50 58.91 -2.81
CA SER A 5 54.43 58.16 -3.44
C SER A 5 53.79 57.10 -2.56
N ASP A 6 52.58 56.71 -2.98
CA ASP A 6 51.99 55.35 -3.03
C ASP A 6 50.55 55.43 -2.52
N SER A 7 49.51 54.85 -3.12
CA SER A 7 49.32 54.09 -4.34
C SER A 7 47.80 53.97 -4.53
N ASN A 8 47.35 53.85 -5.79
CA ASN A 8 45.95 53.61 -6.16
C ASN A 8 45.39 52.32 -5.53
N TRP A 9 44.17 52.36 -4.98
CA TRP A 9 43.21 51.25 -5.09
C TRP A 9 41.76 51.76 -4.94
N PRO A 10 40.90 51.65 -5.98
CA PRO A 10 39.46 51.72 -5.79
C PRO A 10 39.01 50.36 -5.24
N GLY A 11 38.68 50.32 -3.95
CA GLY A 11 38.00 49.19 -3.34
C GLY A 11 36.60 49.06 -3.95
N THR A 12 36.50 48.32 -5.05
CA THR A 12 35.23 47.81 -5.57
C THR A 12 34.60 46.96 -4.47
N ALA A 13 33.57 47.51 -3.82
CA ALA A 13 32.67 46.72 -2.99
C ALA A 13 32.11 45.61 -3.90
N ARG A 14 32.62 44.39 -3.71
CA ARG A 14 32.20 43.21 -4.46
C ARG A 14 30.70 43.06 -4.29
N ASN A 15 29.97 43.14 -5.41
CA ASN A 15 28.59 42.69 -5.48
C ASN A 15 28.50 41.30 -4.83
N PRO A 16 27.55 41.05 -3.91
CA PRO A 16 27.33 39.70 -3.41
C PRO A 16 27.03 38.81 -4.62
N LEU A 17 27.70 37.65 -4.68
CA LEU A 17 27.62 36.66 -5.75
C LEU A 17 26.18 36.42 -6.23
N LEU A 18 25.74 37.18 -7.23
CA LEU A 18 24.60 36.82 -8.07
C LEU A 18 25.08 35.66 -8.93
N LEU A 19 24.76 34.43 -8.51
CA LEU A 19 24.90 33.27 -9.39
C LEU A 19 24.25 33.63 -10.73
N PRO A 20 24.96 33.51 -11.86
CA PRO A 20 24.36 33.85 -13.15
C PRO A 20 23.13 32.97 -13.34
N ALA A 21 22.03 33.53 -13.84
CA ALA A 21 20.77 32.81 -14.01
C ALA A 21 20.94 31.48 -14.78
N SER A 22 21.94 31.39 -15.66
CA SER A 22 22.33 30.16 -16.36
C SER A 22 22.78 29.02 -15.44
N TRP A 23 23.50 29.31 -14.35
CA TRP A 23 23.92 28.31 -13.36
C TRP A 23 22.75 27.77 -12.55
N LEU A 24 21.80 28.65 -12.19
CA LEU A 24 20.57 28.25 -11.52
C LEU A 24 19.73 27.32 -12.43
N VAL A 25 19.54 27.70 -13.68
CA VAL A 25 18.83 26.88 -14.67
C VAL A 25 19.52 25.53 -14.88
N GLY A 26 20.84 25.52 -15.05
CA GLY A 26 21.62 24.29 -15.18
C GLY A 26 21.51 23.38 -13.95
N SER A 27 21.53 23.95 -12.75
CA SER A 27 21.40 23.19 -11.49
C SER A 27 20.03 22.56 -11.33
N VAL A 28 18.96 23.30 -11.65
CA VAL A 28 17.59 22.77 -11.60
C VAL A 28 17.39 21.67 -12.65
N ALA A 29 17.90 21.86 -13.86
CA ALA A 29 17.85 20.84 -14.91
C ALA A 29 18.62 19.58 -14.52
N GLY A 30 19.84 19.73 -13.98
CA GLY A 30 20.65 18.63 -13.47
C GLY A 30 19.95 17.87 -12.33
N ALA A 31 19.38 18.59 -11.36
CA ALA A 31 18.63 17.98 -10.26
C ALA A 31 17.38 17.22 -10.75
N TYR A 32 16.69 17.75 -11.76
CA TYR A 32 15.58 17.06 -12.41
C TYR A 32 16.05 15.79 -13.12
N LEU A 33 17.06 15.85 -13.98
CA LEU A 33 17.57 14.66 -14.68
C LEU A 33 18.06 13.59 -13.70
N LEU A 34 18.73 13.99 -12.61
CA LEU A 34 19.13 13.09 -11.54
C LEU A 34 17.93 12.45 -10.84
N SER A 35 16.88 13.23 -10.52
CA SER A 35 15.65 12.66 -9.94
C SER A 35 14.99 11.66 -10.89
N ARG A 36 15.00 11.93 -12.19
CA ARG A 36 14.50 10.99 -13.20
C ARG A 36 15.31 9.70 -13.22
N PHE A 37 16.64 9.79 -13.21
CA PHE A 37 17.55 8.64 -13.26
C PHE A 37 17.48 7.75 -11.99
N LEU A 38 17.35 8.37 -10.82
CA LEU A 38 17.30 7.66 -9.54
C LEU A 38 15.97 6.93 -9.33
N ASN A 39 14.87 7.42 -9.91
CA ASN A 39 13.54 6.96 -9.57
C ASN A 39 12.88 6.17 -10.69
N TYR A 40 12.02 5.24 -10.29
CA TYR A 40 11.14 4.52 -11.20
C TYR A 40 9.94 5.38 -11.62
N HIS A 41 9.63 5.35 -12.92
CA HIS A 41 8.51 6.06 -13.54
C HIS A 41 7.54 5.06 -14.17
N PRO A 42 6.57 4.54 -13.40
CA PRO A 42 5.58 3.64 -13.95
C PRO A 42 4.71 4.30 -15.02
N LYS A 43 4.30 3.52 -16.02
CA LYS A 43 3.20 3.88 -16.94
C LYS A 43 1.86 3.92 -16.18
N SER A 44 0.85 4.50 -16.81
CA SER A 44 -0.51 4.56 -16.28
C SER A 44 -1.10 3.16 -16.04
N VAL A 45 -0.83 2.23 -16.96
CA VAL A 45 -1.16 0.80 -16.85
C VAL A 45 0.06 0.00 -17.31
N GLU A 46 0.47 -0.98 -16.54
CA GLU A 46 1.61 -1.85 -16.86
C GLU A 46 1.20 -3.32 -16.69
N PRO A 47 1.50 -4.20 -17.66
CA PRO A 47 1.36 -5.63 -17.44
C PRO A 47 2.35 -6.06 -16.36
N ILE A 48 1.92 -6.97 -15.48
CA ILE A 48 2.77 -7.60 -14.48
C ILE A 48 2.78 -9.09 -14.75
N GLU A 49 3.95 -9.69 -14.64
CA GLU A 49 4.10 -11.13 -14.78
C GLU A 49 3.66 -11.83 -13.50
N ALA A 50 2.74 -12.79 -13.62
CA ALA A 50 2.35 -13.65 -12.54
C ALA A 50 3.27 -14.87 -12.48
N ARG A 51 3.85 -15.14 -11.32
CA ARG A 51 4.66 -16.33 -11.08
C ARG A 51 3.75 -17.45 -10.63
N ASN A 52 3.70 -18.52 -11.43
CA ASN A 52 2.99 -19.74 -11.11
C ASN A 52 3.99 -20.86 -10.85
N VAL A 53 3.80 -21.62 -9.77
CA VAL A 53 4.63 -22.77 -9.40
C VAL A 53 3.89 -24.06 -9.71
N GLY A 54 4.56 -24.98 -10.40
CA GLY A 54 4.01 -26.30 -10.73
C GLY A 54 2.68 -26.25 -11.48
N ARG A 55 1.82 -27.24 -11.21
CA ARG A 55 0.45 -27.32 -11.73
C ARG A 55 -0.55 -26.80 -10.69
N ALA A 56 -0.49 -25.49 -10.43
CA ALA A 56 -1.47 -24.84 -9.56
C ALA A 56 -2.91 -25.05 -10.08
N PRO A 57 -3.88 -25.34 -9.18
CA PRO A 57 -5.26 -25.60 -9.57
C PRO A 57 -5.95 -24.34 -10.11
N PHE A 58 -6.97 -24.54 -10.93
CA PHE A 58 -7.95 -23.49 -11.24
C PHE A 58 -8.90 -23.30 -10.05
N LEU A 59 -9.53 -22.14 -9.98
CA LEU A 59 -10.59 -21.85 -9.02
C LEU A 59 -11.90 -22.52 -9.47
N SER A 60 -12.61 -23.20 -8.58
CA SER A 60 -13.86 -23.85 -8.97
C SER A 60 -15.02 -22.85 -8.98
N PRO A 61 -15.98 -22.95 -9.91
CA PRO A 61 -17.20 -22.15 -9.86
C PRO A 61 -17.99 -22.42 -8.57
N GLY A 62 -18.59 -21.38 -7.98
CA GLY A 62 -19.35 -21.47 -6.72
C GLY A 62 -18.52 -21.79 -5.46
N GLU A 63 -17.18 -21.89 -5.59
CA GLU A 63 -16.30 -22.19 -4.46
C GLU A 63 -16.30 -21.03 -3.44
N ARG A 64 -16.18 -21.40 -2.16
CA ARG A 64 -15.88 -20.43 -1.10
C ARG A 64 -14.39 -20.15 -1.10
N VAL A 65 -14.02 -18.87 -1.17
CA VAL A 65 -12.63 -18.40 -1.19
C VAL A 65 -12.36 -17.61 0.09
N LYS A 66 -11.37 -18.05 0.86
CA LYS A 66 -10.90 -17.32 2.03
C LYS A 66 -9.75 -16.38 1.66
N VAL A 67 -9.91 -15.11 1.97
CA VAL A 67 -8.95 -14.06 1.59
C VAL A 67 -8.46 -13.32 2.83
N VAL A 68 -7.15 -13.13 2.91
CA VAL A 68 -6.50 -12.28 3.92
C VAL A 68 -5.99 -11.01 3.25
N THR A 69 -6.22 -9.85 3.86
CA THR A 69 -5.47 -8.63 3.54
C THR A 69 -4.68 -8.19 4.76
N PHE A 70 -3.42 -7.80 4.55
CA PHE A 70 -2.54 -7.46 5.65
C PHE A 70 -1.41 -6.51 5.23
N ASN A 71 -1.38 -5.31 5.81
CA ASN A 71 -0.21 -4.45 5.76
C ASN A 71 0.86 -5.03 6.70
N VAL A 72 1.99 -5.46 6.15
CA VAL A 72 3.02 -6.17 6.92
C VAL A 72 4.08 -5.26 7.51
N GLN A 73 3.94 -3.94 7.34
CA GLN A 73 4.85 -2.93 7.88
C GLN A 73 6.31 -3.25 7.57
N PHE A 74 6.62 -3.64 6.32
CA PHE A 74 7.95 -4.06 5.85
C PHE A 74 8.66 -5.00 6.84
N LEU A 75 7.86 -5.92 7.41
CA LEU A 75 8.29 -6.94 8.38
C LEU A 75 9.00 -6.37 9.62
N ALA A 76 8.76 -5.11 9.95
CA ALA A 76 9.38 -4.47 11.10
C ALA A 76 9.01 -5.14 12.43
N GLY A 77 7.79 -5.66 12.53
CA GLY A 77 7.21 -5.95 13.82
C GLY A 77 6.80 -4.69 14.56
N ALA A 78 6.15 -4.87 15.70
CA ALA A 78 5.45 -3.78 16.37
C ALA A 78 6.33 -2.95 17.34
N GLY A 79 7.62 -3.32 17.48
CA GLY A 79 8.57 -2.71 18.41
C GLY A 79 9.10 -1.34 17.97
N TYR A 80 8.91 -0.98 16.70
CA TYR A 80 9.47 0.23 16.10
C TYR A 80 8.49 1.41 16.12
N HIS A 81 9.02 2.62 16.29
CA HIS A 81 8.32 3.88 16.10
C HIS A 81 9.09 4.71 15.07
N PHE A 82 8.62 4.64 13.82
CA PHE A 82 9.33 5.23 12.69
C PHE A 82 9.21 6.75 12.60
N PHE A 83 10.21 7.37 11.98
CA PHE A 83 10.29 8.83 11.83
C PHE A 83 9.14 9.48 11.06
N TYR A 84 8.49 8.77 10.15
CA TYR A 84 7.33 9.30 9.43
C TYR A 84 6.08 9.38 10.32
N ASP A 85 6.06 8.65 11.44
CA ASP A 85 5.03 8.71 12.49
C ASP A 85 5.52 9.47 13.73
N GLY A 86 6.59 10.26 13.59
CA GLY A 86 7.14 11.09 14.66
C GLY A 86 8.10 10.39 15.63
N GLY A 87 8.49 9.14 15.37
CA GLY A 87 9.46 8.40 16.18
C GLY A 87 10.92 8.56 15.74
N PRO A 88 11.88 7.92 16.42
CA PRO A 88 13.29 8.03 16.06
C PRO A 88 13.74 7.00 15.02
N ASP A 89 13.00 5.91 14.84
CA ASP A 89 13.49 4.74 14.13
C ASP A 89 13.54 4.95 12.61
N THR A 90 14.59 4.43 11.99
CA THR A 90 14.86 4.56 10.54
C THR A 90 15.27 3.25 9.89
N LEU A 91 15.72 2.27 10.69
CA LEU A 91 16.21 0.98 10.26
C LEU A 91 15.56 -0.11 11.11
N VAL A 92 15.37 -1.27 10.51
CA VAL A 92 14.88 -2.49 11.16
C VAL A 92 16.04 -3.47 11.27
N ALA A 93 16.18 -4.13 12.42
CA ALA A 93 17.15 -5.20 12.58
C ALA A 93 16.78 -6.41 11.72
N ARG A 94 17.76 -7.00 11.03
CA ARG A 94 17.55 -8.21 10.21
C ARG A 94 16.84 -9.35 10.95
N GLY A 95 17.21 -9.58 12.21
CA GLY A 95 16.59 -10.63 13.03
C GLY A 95 15.08 -10.40 13.27
N ASP A 96 14.64 -9.15 13.38
CA ASP A 96 13.23 -8.82 13.55
C ASP A 96 12.46 -9.03 12.24
N ILE A 97 13.07 -8.73 11.10
CA ILE A 97 12.51 -8.98 9.76
C ILE A 97 12.26 -10.49 9.57
N GLU A 98 13.27 -11.30 9.86
CA GLU A 98 13.19 -12.76 9.73
C GLU A 98 12.20 -13.37 10.74
N SER A 99 12.21 -12.89 11.98
CA SER A 99 11.25 -13.30 13.02
C SER A 99 9.81 -12.95 12.64
N THR A 100 9.58 -11.74 12.12
CA THR A 100 8.27 -11.29 11.68
C THR A 100 7.80 -12.09 10.48
N ALA A 101 8.66 -12.36 9.49
CA ALA A 101 8.33 -13.24 8.36
C ALA A 101 7.83 -14.61 8.82
N MET A 102 8.52 -15.24 9.78
CA MET A 102 8.13 -16.53 10.35
C MET A 102 6.77 -16.47 11.08
N LYS A 103 6.52 -15.43 11.87
CA LYS A 103 5.23 -15.24 12.57
C LYS A 103 4.08 -15.07 11.58
N ILE A 104 4.29 -14.30 10.51
CA ILE A 104 3.30 -14.16 9.43
C ILE A 104 3.10 -15.50 8.72
N GLY A 105 4.17 -16.24 8.40
CA GLY A 105 4.07 -17.57 7.82
C GLY A 105 3.25 -18.54 8.68
N ALA A 106 3.50 -18.57 9.99
CA ALA A 106 2.75 -19.39 10.94
C ALA A 106 1.26 -18.99 11.00
N PHE A 107 0.95 -17.69 10.99
CA PHE A 107 -0.43 -17.20 10.91
C PHE A 107 -1.12 -17.59 9.60
N ILE A 108 -0.43 -17.48 8.46
CA ILE A 108 -0.99 -17.88 7.15
C ILE A 108 -1.20 -19.39 7.10
N ALA A 109 -0.29 -20.19 7.67
CA ALA A 109 -0.45 -21.63 7.77
C ALA A 109 -1.68 -22.00 8.62
N SER A 110 -1.89 -21.35 9.77
CA SER A 110 -3.00 -21.66 10.68
C SER A 110 -4.36 -21.15 10.18
N SER A 111 -4.41 -19.95 9.61
CA SER A 111 -5.65 -19.36 9.07
C SER A 111 -6.09 -20.01 7.75
N ASN A 112 -5.16 -20.69 7.07
CA ASN A 112 -5.35 -21.46 5.87
C ASN A 112 -6.13 -20.71 4.75
N PRO A 113 -5.68 -19.52 4.31
CA PRO A 113 -6.37 -18.74 3.27
C PRO A 113 -6.05 -19.26 1.86
N ASP A 114 -6.91 -18.97 0.89
CA ASP A 114 -6.70 -19.28 -0.52
C ASP A 114 -5.98 -18.14 -1.27
N LEU A 115 -6.15 -16.90 -0.79
CA LEU A 115 -5.53 -15.69 -1.32
C LEU A 115 -5.02 -14.80 -0.18
N VAL A 116 -3.86 -14.18 -0.38
CA VAL A 116 -3.27 -13.24 0.59
C VAL A 116 -2.82 -11.96 -0.12
N LEU A 117 -3.34 -10.81 0.30
CA LEU A 117 -3.10 -9.48 -0.26
C LEU A 117 -2.22 -8.70 0.72
N LEU A 118 -0.96 -8.48 0.36
CA LEU A 118 -0.01 -7.81 1.24
C LEU A 118 0.34 -6.40 0.75
N GLN A 119 0.44 -5.47 1.70
CA GLN A 119 0.94 -4.12 1.50
C GLN A 119 2.24 -3.94 2.28
N GLU A 120 3.05 -2.96 1.88
CA GLU A 120 4.35 -2.65 2.50
C GLU A 120 5.35 -3.81 2.48
N VAL A 121 5.40 -4.58 1.39
CA VAL A 121 6.44 -5.60 1.20
C VAL A 121 7.66 -4.94 0.58
N ASP A 122 8.73 -4.74 1.35
CA ASP A 122 9.93 -4.06 0.89
C ASP A 122 10.82 -4.95 0.00
N CYS A 123 11.60 -4.28 -0.86
CA CYS A 123 12.57 -4.94 -1.73
C CYS A 123 13.81 -4.07 -1.93
N GLY A 124 14.95 -4.50 -1.38
CA GLY A 124 16.22 -3.79 -1.54
C GLY A 124 16.23 -2.39 -0.90
N ALA A 125 15.32 -2.13 0.05
CA ALA A 125 15.27 -0.87 0.77
C ALA A 125 16.35 -0.83 1.86
N ARG A 126 16.99 0.34 2.05
CA ARG A 126 17.99 0.51 3.12
C ARG A 126 17.41 0.25 4.51
N ARG A 127 16.15 0.65 4.74
CA ARG A 127 15.47 0.49 6.04
C ARG A 127 15.33 -0.95 6.48
N THR A 128 15.30 -1.90 5.55
CA THR A 128 15.12 -3.34 5.80
C THR A 128 16.35 -4.15 5.39
N CYS A 129 17.54 -3.57 5.57
CA CYS A 129 18.83 -4.22 5.29
C CYS A 129 18.95 -4.78 3.86
N TYR A 130 18.30 -4.15 2.88
CA TYR A 130 18.30 -4.55 1.47
C TYR A 130 17.71 -5.93 1.19
N LEU A 131 16.95 -6.50 2.12
CA LEU A 131 16.34 -7.80 1.97
C LEU A 131 15.22 -7.77 0.91
N ASP A 132 14.95 -8.93 0.30
CA ASP A 132 13.77 -9.13 -0.53
C ASP A 132 12.71 -9.87 0.28
N GLU A 133 11.79 -9.10 0.86
CA GLU A 133 10.79 -9.61 1.79
C GLU A 133 9.78 -10.53 1.11
N LEU A 134 9.55 -10.34 -0.20
CA LEU A 134 8.76 -11.28 -0.99
C LEU A 134 9.35 -12.70 -0.94
N THR A 135 10.68 -12.81 -1.03
CA THR A 135 11.38 -14.09 -0.95
C THR A 135 11.30 -14.68 0.46
N LEU A 136 11.46 -13.87 1.51
CA LEU A 136 11.31 -14.32 2.91
C LEU A 136 9.89 -14.84 3.19
N LEU A 137 8.87 -14.09 2.77
CA LEU A 137 7.46 -14.48 2.92
C LEU A 137 7.14 -15.74 2.11
N SER A 138 7.60 -15.83 0.86
CA SER A 138 7.39 -17.04 0.03
C SER A 138 7.98 -18.29 0.68
N SER A 139 9.16 -18.17 1.29
CA SER A 139 9.80 -19.28 2.02
C SER A 139 9.06 -19.66 3.31
N ALA A 140 8.40 -18.70 3.96
CA ALA A 140 7.66 -18.93 5.20
C ALA A 140 6.21 -19.42 4.96
N PHE A 141 5.68 -19.24 3.75
CA PHE A 141 4.30 -19.58 3.41
C PHE A 141 4.15 -21.08 3.05
N PRO A 142 2.95 -21.67 3.25
CA PRO A 142 2.69 -23.04 2.84
C PRO A 142 2.92 -23.27 1.33
N GLU A 143 3.40 -24.46 0.95
CA GLU A 143 3.67 -24.83 -0.45
C GLU A 143 2.45 -24.62 -1.36
N ARG A 144 1.24 -24.86 -0.83
CA ARG A 144 -0.01 -24.65 -1.56
C ARG A 144 -0.28 -23.18 -1.91
N LEU A 145 0.46 -22.20 -1.39
CA LEU A 145 0.22 -20.76 -1.51
C LEU A 145 1.46 -20.05 -2.10
N GLN A 146 2.03 -20.61 -3.18
CA GLN A 146 3.29 -20.12 -3.76
C GLN A 146 3.14 -19.34 -5.06
N ASN A 147 1.96 -19.36 -5.70
CA ASN A 147 1.72 -18.52 -6.86
C ASN A 147 1.60 -17.08 -6.38
N HIS A 148 2.24 -16.15 -7.08
CA HIS A 148 2.16 -14.75 -6.68
C HIS A 148 2.33 -13.78 -7.84
N VAL A 149 1.84 -12.58 -7.61
CA VAL A 149 2.13 -11.42 -8.44
C VAL A 149 2.51 -10.25 -7.54
N ALA A 150 3.49 -9.45 -7.96
CA ALA A 150 3.99 -8.33 -7.19
C ALA A 150 4.21 -7.10 -8.07
N ALA A 151 3.76 -5.93 -7.59
CA ALA A 151 3.91 -4.67 -8.30
C ALA A 151 4.52 -3.59 -7.40
N CYS A 152 5.61 -2.98 -7.86
CA CYS A 152 6.24 -1.88 -7.14
C CYS A 152 5.34 -0.63 -7.15
N TYR A 153 5.17 -0.01 -5.99
CA TYR A 153 4.60 1.33 -5.87
C TYR A 153 5.61 2.32 -5.29
N TRP A 154 6.79 1.86 -4.88
CA TRP A 154 7.95 2.72 -4.63
C TRP A 154 9.21 2.01 -5.12
N ARG A 155 10.09 2.75 -5.80
CA ARG A 155 11.41 2.27 -6.21
C ARG A 155 12.32 3.46 -6.52
N SER A 156 13.42 3.56 -5.79
CA SER A 156 14.45 4.58 -5.94
C SER A 156 15.82 3.97 -5.68
N LYS A 157 16.81 4.28 -6.52
CA LYS A 157 18.21 3.89 -6.31
C LYS A 157 18.81 4.62 -5.11
N PHE A 158 18.35 5.84 -4.84
CA PHE A 158 18.79 6.64 -3.72
C PHE A 158 17.78 7.73 -3.39
N VAL A 159 17.28 7.76 -2.16
CA VAL A 159 16.40 8.81 -1.65
C VAL A 159 17.21 9.80 -0.81
N PRO A 160 17.35 11.07 -1.25
CA PRO A 160 18.16 12.09 -0.57
C PRO A 160 17.42 12.72 0.63
N HIS A 161 16.72 11.91 1.41
CA HIS A 161 16.09 12.33 2.65
C HIS A 161 17.00 11.94 3.83
N PRO A 162 17.34 12.84 4.78
CA PRO A 162 18.31 12.55 5.85
C PRO A 162 18.01 11.30 6.68
N LYS A 163 16.72 10.98 6.86
CA LYS A 163 16.26 9.77 7.58
C LYS A 163 16.23 8.50 6.73
N ILE A 164 16.41 8.59 5.40
CA ILE A 164 16.40 7.44 4.48
C ILE A 164 17.80 7.19 3.89
N LEU A 165 18.45 8.20 3.31
CA LEU A 165 19.82 8.17 2.75
C LEU A 165 20.22 6.83 2.12
N GLY A 166 19.46 6.36 1.14
CA GLY A 166 19.69 5.07 0.50
C GLY A 166 18.58 4.66 -0.45
N PRO A 167 18.67 3.47 -1.08
CA PRO A 167 17.62 2.96 -1.93
C PRO A 167 16.35 2.69 -1.14
N ALA A 168 15.24 2.74 -1.88
CA ALA A 168 13.92 2.43 -1.37
C ALA A 168 13.19 1.56 -2.39
N GLY A 169 12.39 0.61 -1.92
CA GLY A 169 11.63 -0.28 -2.78
C GLY A 169 10.52 -0.93 -1.99
N THR A 170 9.28 -0.83 -2.48
CA THR A 170 8.10 -1.40 -1.82
C THR A 170 7.09 -1.85 -2.85
N LYS A 171 6.47 -3.01 -2.58
CA LYS A 171 5.56 -3.74 -3.47
C LYS A 171 4.18 -3.94 -2.81
N LEU A 172 3.16 -3.98 -3.66
CA LEU A 172 1.93 -4.71 -3.39
C LEU A 172 2.14 -6.15 -3.84
N VAL A 173 1.64 -7.12 -3.09
CA VAL A 173 1.76 -8.56 -3.42
C VAL A 173 0.42 -9.23 -3.29
N ILE A 174 0.11 -10.14 -4.21
CA ILE A 174 -1.01 -11.09 -4.08
C ILE A 174 -0.41 -12.49 -4.18
N PHE A 175 -0.53 -13.27 -3.10
CA PHE A 175 -0.27 -14.71 -3.12
C PHE A 175 -1.57 -15.47 -3.37
N SER A 176 -1.47 -16.61 -4.05
CA SER A 176 -2.61 -17.44 -4.41
C SER A 176 -2.29 -18.91 -4.37
N ARG A 177 -3.28 -19.68 -3.90
CA ARG A 177 -3.31 -21.12 -4.04
C ARG A 177 -3.60 -21.54 -5.47
N TYR A 178 -4.36 -20.73 -6.18
CA TYR A 178 -4.77 -20.99 -7.55
C TYR A 178 -3.74 -20.46 -8.53
N ARG A 179 -3.85 -20.95 -9.76
CA ARG A 179 -3.15 -20.36 -10.89
C ARG A 179 -3.51 -18.88 -11.01
N LEU A 180 -2.55 -18.06 -11.41
CA LEU A 180 -2.72 -16.65 -11.71
C LEU A 180 -2.59 -16.43 -13.22
N GLY A 181 -3.52 -15.67 -13.78
CA GLY A 181 -3.59 -15.31 -15.19
C GLY A 181 -2.95 -13.94 -15.46
N LYS A 182 -3.62 -13.12 -16.27
CA LYS A 182 -3.13 -11.78 -16.61
C LYS A 182 -3.16 -10.90 -15.36
N ALA A 183 -2.08 -10.16 -15.15
CA ALA A 183 -2.01 -9.16 -14.09
C ALA A 183 -1.61 -7.79 -14.61
N ARG A 184 -2.09 -6.76 -13.92
CA ARG A 184 -1.89 -5.36 -14.30
C ARG A 184 -1.68 -4.50 -13.06
N ARG A 185 -0.81 -3.51 -13.20
CA ARG A 185 -0.63 -2.43 -12.25
C ARG A 185 -1.25 -1.17 -12.84
N TYR A 186 -2.17 -0.55 -12.11
CA TYR A 186 -2.73 0.76 -12.46
C TYR A 186 -2.12 1.83 -11.56
N GLN A 187 -1.54 2.87 -12.16
CA GLN A 187 -1.03 4.02 -11.43
C GLN A 187 -2.20 4.83 -10.86
N LEU A 188 -2.21 5.03 -9.54
CA LEU A 188 -3.16 5.93 -8.89
C LEU A 188 -2.65 7.39 -8.94
N PRO A 189 -3.55 8.39 -8.83
CA PRO A 189 -3.16 9.80 -8.75
C PRO A 189 -2.08 10.06 -7.71
N ARG A 190 -1.08 10.86 -8.10
CA ARG A 190 0.06 11.26 -7.25
C ARG A 190 -0.27 12.55 -6.52
N THR A 191 0.28 12.70 -5.31
CA THR A 191 0.22 13.96 -4.57
C THR A 191 0.86 15.08 -5.39
N PRO A 192 0.15 16.20 -5.63
CA PRO A 192 0.68 17.30 -6.44
C PRO A 192 1.84 17.98 -5.71
N ARG A 193 3.05 17.89 -6.27
CA ARG A 193 4.27 18.58 -5.83
C ARG A 193 5.18 18.85 -7.02
N ASN A 194 6.20 19.69 -6.81
CA ASN A 194 7.36 19.84 -7.69
C ASN A 194 7.80 18.45 -8.26
N PRO A 195 8.03 18.32 -9.58
CA PRO A 195 8.46 17.08 -10.23
C PRO A 195 9.65 16.37 -9.56
N ILE A 196 10.67 17.12 -9.13
CA ILE A 196 11.87 16.58 -8.46
C ILE A 196 11.49 15.86 -7.17
N VAL A 197 10.72 16.53 -6.30
CA VAL A 197 10.27 15.95 -5.02
C VAL A 197 9.30 14.80 -5.25
N SER A 198 8.38 14.97 -6.19
CA SER A 198 7.39 13.95 -6.56
C SER A 198 8.06 12.64 -6.97
N ASP A 199 9.22 12.69 -7.63
CA ASP A 199 9.96 11.51 -8.07
C ASP A 199 10.46 10.64 -6.92
N PHE A 200 10.69 11.19 -5.73
CA PHE A 200 11.11 10.38 -4.57
C PHE A 200 9.95 9.81 -3.74
N ASN A 201 8.73 10.28 -3.94
CA ASN A 201 7.55 9.83 -3.20
C ASN A 201 7.03 8.46 -3.67
N LEU A 202 6.15 7.87 -2.86
CA LEU A 202 5.35 6.72 -3.26
C LEU A 202 4.54 7.03 -4.54
N LYS A 203 4.46 6.07 -5.45
CA LYS A 203 3.58 6.06 -6.62
C LYS A 203 2.51 5.00 -6.40
N ARG A 204 1.58 5.27 -5.47
CA ARG A 204 0.48 4.38 -5.07
C ARG A 204 -0.19 3.74 -6.29
N ALA A 205 -0.60 2.50 -6.17
CA ALA A 205 -1.05 1.68 -7.29
C ALA A 205 -2.21 0.78 -6.88
N LEU A 206 -2.94 0.31 -7.89
CA LEU A 206 -3.87 -0.80 -7.78
C LEU A 206 -3.25 -1.98 -8.53
N LEU A 207 -3.02 -3.08 -7.84
CA LEU A 207 -2.58 -4.35 -8.42
C LEU A 207 -3.80 -5.22 -8.68
N GLU A 208 -3.99 -5.64 -9.93
CA GLU A 208 -5.10 -6.47 -10.38
C GLU A 208 -4.55 -7.78 -10.97
N VAL A 209 -5.19 -8.90 -10.66
CA VAL A 209 -4.88 -10.20 -11.27
C VAL A 209 -6.14 -11.01 -11.52
N GLU A 210 -6.14 -11.73 -12.64
CA GLU A 210 -7.18 -12.70 -12.99
C GLU A 210 -6.85 -14.06 -12.36
N VAL A 211 -7.78 -14.63 -11.60
CA VAL A 211 -7.74 -16.00 -11.10
C VAL A 211 -8.69 -16.84 -11.97
N PRO A 212 -8.16 -17.66 -12.92
CA PRO A 212 -8.95 -18.37 -13.90
C PRO A 212 -9.77 -19.52 -13.29
N LEU A 213 -10.96 -19.71 -13.86
CA LEU A 213 -11.84 -20.86 -13.66
C LEU A 213 -11.73 -21.80 -14.88
N PRO A 214 -12.09 -23.10 -14.74
CA PRO A 214 -12.02 -24.08 -15.83
C PRO A 214 -12.87 -23.74 -17.06
N ASN A 215 -13.94 -22.97 -16.89
CA ASN A 215 -14.86 -22.56 -17.96
C ASN A 215 -14.36 -21.35 -18.78
N GLY A 216 -13.14 -20.87 -18.54
CA GLY A 216 -12.56 -19.71 -19.20
C GLY A 216 -12.98 -18.36 -18.61
N GLU A 217 -13.85 -18.35 -17.60
CA GLU A 217 -14.11 -17.18 -16.77
C GLU A 217 -13.01 -17.00 -15.71
N TYR A 218 -13.09 -15.90 -14.95
CA TYR A 218 -12.11 -15.60 -13.91
C TYR A 218 -12.69 -14.70 -12.83
N LEU A 219 -12.19 -14.88 -11.61
CA LEU A 219 -12.32 -13.91 -10.53
C LEU A 219 -11.22 -12.85 -10.70
N THR A 220 -11.58 -11.57 -10.64
CA THR A 220 -10.60 -10.47 -10.58
C THR A 220 -10.28 -10.14 -9.13
N VAL A 221 -9.02 -10.33 -8.72
CA VAL A 221 -8.56 -9.98 -7.37
C VAL A 221 -7.74 -8.71 -7.44
N LEU A 222 -8.05 -7.74 -6.58
CA LEU A 222 -7.38 -6.45 -6.54
C LEU A 222 -6.80 -6.17 -5.16
N ASN A 223 -5.57 -5.66 -5.13
CA ASN A 223 -4.86 -5.20 -3.94
C ASN A 223 -4.47 -3.72 -4.09
N THR A 224 -4.68 -2.91 -3.06
CA THR A 224 -4.30 -1.49 -3.05
C THR A 224 -3.67 -1.07 -1.72
N HIS A 225 -2.92 0.02 -1.76
CA HIS A 225 -2.50 0.77 -0.58
C HIS A 225 -2.59 2.26 -0.94
N LEU A 226 -3.53 2.98 -0.33
CA LEU A 226 -3.78 4.40 -0.63
C LEU A 226 -2.83 5.35 0.11
N GLU A 227 -2.82 6.62 -0.29
CA GLU A 227 -2.05 7.66 0.40
C GLU A 227 -2.52 7.82 1.85
N ALA A 228 -1.58 7.90 2.80
CA ALA A 228 -1.88 7.95 4.23
C ALA A 228 -2.32 9.33 4.72
N PHE A 229 -1.90 10.37 4.02
CA PHE A 229 -2.08 11.75 4.44
C PHE A 229 -2.54 12.62 3.27
N PRO A 230 -3.53 13.51 3.46
CA PRO A 230 -4.03 14.39 2.40
C PRO A 230 -2.96 15.36 1.88
N LYS A 231 -1.94 15.67 2.70
CA LYS A 231 -0.80 16.57 2.36
C LYS A 231 -1.26 17.91 1.78
N GLY A 232 -2.37 18.46 2.30
CA GLY A 232 -2.99 19.70 1.81
C GLY A 232 -3.63 19.60 0.42
N SER A 233 -3.96 18.39 -0.05
CA SER A 233 -4.50 18.14 -1.39
C SER A 233 -5.77 17.27 -1.35
N ASN A 234 -6.38 17.03 -2.52
CA ASN A 234 -7.48 16.07 -2.72
C ASN A 234 -6.99 14.74 -3.32
N VAL A 235 -5.71 14.37 -3.12
CA VAL A 235 -5.14 13.16 -3.73
C VAL A 235 -5.90 11.89 -3.33
N MET A 236 -6.29 11.76 -2.06
CA MET A 236 -6.98 10.57 -1.54
C MET A 236 -8.35 10.38 -2.22
N GLU A 237 -9.12 11.46 -2.37
CA GLU A 237 -10.39 11.49 -3.11
C GLU A 237 -10.19 11.04 -4.56
N ARG A 238 -9.20 11.61 -5.26
CA ARG A 238 -8.89 11.23 -6.64
C ARG A 238 -8.44 9.77 -6.76
N GLN A 239 -7.74 9.23 -5.76
CA GLN A 239 -7.38 7.81 -5.72
C GLN A 239 -8.61 6.94 -5.57
N VAL A 240 -9.55 7.27 -4.67
CA VAL A 240 -10.82 6.56 -4.53
C VAL A 240 -11.63 6.62 -5.83
N GLN A 241 -11.73 7.78 -6.48
CA GLN A 241 -12.41 7.88 -7.77
C GLN A 241 -11.77 6.99 -8.84
N LYS A 242 -10.42 6.89 -8.86
CA LYS A 242 -9.73 6.00 -9.79
C LYS A 242 -10.02 4.52 -9.53
N LEU A 243 -10.14 4.12 -8.26
CA LEU A 243 -10.60 2.77 -7.91
C LEU A 243 -12.02 2.55 -8.42
N LEU A 244 -12.95 3.47 -8.12
CA LEU A 244 -14.35 3.39 -8.53
C LEU A 244 -14.53 3.29 -10.04
N GLU A 245 -13.77 4.05 -10.84
CA GLU A 245 -13.76 3.90 -12.30
C GLU A 245 -13.47 2.45 -12.72
N ARG A 246 -12.47 1.83 -12.09
CA ARG A 246 -12.06 0.46 -12.42
C ARG A 246 -13.10 -0.57 -11.96
N LEU A 247 -13.60 -0.45 -10.73
CA LEU A 247 -14.63 -1.33 -10.17
C LEU A 247 -15.92 -1.26 -11.00
N ASN A 248 -16.37 -0.05 -11.35
CA ASN A 248 -17.53 0.16 -12.21
C ASN A 248 -17.33 -0.46 -13.60
N TRP A 249 -16.12 -0.36 -14.18
CA TRP A 249 -15.82 -0.98 -15.47
C TRP A 249 -15.92 -2.51 -15.41
N LEU A 250 -15.48 -3.13 -14.31
CA LEU A 250 -15.58 -4.57 -14.07
C LEU A 250 -17.04 -4.99 -13.86
N SER A 251 -17.77 -4.30 -12.98
CA SER A 251 -19.17 -4.61 -12.67
C SER A 251 -20.10 -4.47 -13.88
N ARG A 252 -19.93 -3.43 -14.71
CA ARG A 252 -20.74 -3.27 -15.95
C ARG A 252 -20.52 -4.38 -16.97
N ARG A 253 -19.43 -5.15 -16.83
CA ARG A 253 -19.13 -6.34 -17.66
C ARG A 253 -19.49 -7.64 -16.97
N ASN A 254 -20.22 -7.56 -15.85
CA ASN A 254 -20.60 -8.67 -15.00
C ASN A 254 -19.39 -9.53 -14.61
N ARG A 255 -18.24 -8.89 -14.35
CA ARG A 255 -17.01 -9.58 -13.95
C ARG A 255 -16.97 -9.67 -12.43
N PRO A 256 -16.86 -10.89 -11.85
CA PRO A 256 -16.74 -11.02 -10.41
C PRO A 256 -15.39 -10.45 -9.96
N TRP A 257 -15.41 -9.66 -8.89
CA TRP A 257 -14.19 -9.08 -8.33
C TRP A 257 -14.22 -8.95 -6.81
N ILE A 258 -13.02 -9.02 -6.22
CA ILE A 258 -12.75 -8.75 -4.81
C ILE A 258 -11.61 -7.72 -4.76
N LEU A 259 -11.83 -6.61 -4.05
CA LEU A 259 -10.82 -5.60 -3.75
C LEU A 259 -10.51 -5.67 -2.26
N GLY A 260 -9.24 -5.83 -1.91
CA GLY A 260 -8.76 -5.70 -0.53
C GLY A 260 -7.57 -4.77 -0.42
N GLY A 261 -7.30 -4.29 0.80
CA GLY A 261 -6.09 -3.53 1.07
C GLY A 261 -6.20 -2.56 2.23
N ASP A 262 -5.13 -1.79 2.41
CA ASP A 262 -5.05 -0.67 3.33
C ASP A 262 -5.46 0.62 2.62
N PHE A 263 -6.63 1.14 2.98
CA PHE A 263 -7.16 2.35 2.37
C PHE A 263 -6.69 3.63 3.06
N ASN A 264 -6.08 3.54 4.25
CA ASN A 264 -5.73 4.71 5.06
C ASN A 264 -6.90 5.72 5.25
N LEU A 265 -8.13 5.24 5.15
CA LEU A 265 -9.35 6.05 5.23
C LEU A 265 -10.23 5.42 6.29
N LEU A 266 -10.80 6.26 7.16
CA LEU A 266 -11.76 5.80 8.16
C LEU A 266 -13.09 5.42 7.49
N PRO A 267 -13.90 4.54 8.07
CA PRO A 267 -15.28 4.36 7.66
C PRO A 267 -16.04 5.70 7.81
N PRO A 268 -16.99 6.03 6.92
CA PRO A 268 -17.83 7.22 7.08
C PRO A 268 -18.47 7.25 8.47
N GLY A 269 -18.32 8.35 9.19
CA GLY A 269 -18.83 8.56 10.55
C GLY A 269 -17.94 8.04 11.69
N GLN A 270 -16.92 7.21 11.44
CA GLN A 270 -16.04 6.72 12.51
C GLN A 270 -15.21 7.86 13.10
N SER A 271 -14.85 8.86 12.29
CA SER A 271 -14.09 10.04 12.73
C SER A 271 -14.73 10.74 13.94
N ALA A 272 -16.06 10.86 13.94
CA ALA A 272 -16.82 11.49 15.03
C ALA A 272 -16.89 10.65 16.33
N ARG A 273 -16.47 9.38 16.29
CA ARG A 273 -16.47 8.44 17.43
C ARG A 273 -15.10 8.29 18.09
N LEU A 274 -14.04 8.86 17.52
CA LEU A 274 -12.66 8.71 17.98
C LEU A 274 -12.18 9.95 18.74
N SER A 275 -11.25 9.77 19.69
CA SER A 275 -10.56 10.90 20.33
C SER A 275 -9.76 11.69 19.30
N PRO A 276 -9.41 12.97 19.53
CA PRO A 276 -8.57 13.73 18.62
C PRO A 276 -7.23 13.04 18.29
N GLU A 277 -6.55 12.41 19.27
CA GLU A 277 -5.31 11.69 19.00
C GLU A 277 -5.56 10.46 18.12
N THR A 278 -6.62 9.73 18.44
CA THR A 278 -7.00 8.52 17.71
C THR A 278 -7.64 8.84 16.36
N ARG A 279 -8.17 10.02 16.12
CA ARG A 279 -8.75 10.38 14.83
C ARG A 279 -7.69 10.80 13.81
N GLY A 280 -6.56 11.34 14.26
CA GLY A 280 -5.53 11.85 13.35
C GLY A 280 -6.07 12.94 12.41
N ILE A 281 -5.62 12.92 11.15
CA ILE A 281 -5.95 13.94 10.13
C ILE A 281 -6.97 13.48 9.09
N HIS A 282 -7.77 12.45 9.42
CA HIS A 282 -8.81 11.93 8.53
C HIS A 282 -9.99 12.91 8.42
N ARG A 283 -10.55 13.02 7.21
CA ARG A 283 -11.68 13.91 6.89
C ARG A 283 -13.03 13.22 7.14
N GLU A 284 -14.07 14.04 7.26
CA GLU A 284 -15.47 13.61 7.27
C GLU A 284 -16.28 14.56 6.36
N PRO A 285 -17.11 14.06 5.42
CA PRO A 285 -17.29 12.65 5.08
C PRO A 285 -16.00 11.99 4.56
N SER A 286 -15.77 10.74 4.95
CA SER A 286 -14.59 10.00 4.48
C SER A 286 -14.66 9.71 2.99
N GLU A 287 -13.53 9.86 2.28
CA GLU A 287 -13.45 9.63 0.83
C GLU A 287 -13.87 8.21 0.43
N ILE A 288 -13.67 7.21 1.30
CA ILE A 288 -14.05 5.80 1.04
C ILE A 288 -15.57 5.61 0.98
N GLY A 289 -16.36 6.57 1.48
CA GLY A 289 -17.82 6.54 1.42
C GLY A 289 -18.36 6.34 0.01
N ALA A 290 -17.70 6.93 -1.00
CA ALA A 290 -18.10 6.76 -2.40
C ALA A 290 -18.01 5.30 -2.91
N ILE A 291 -17.20 4.45 -2.26
CA ILE A 291 -17.15 3.00 -2.55
C ILE A 291 -18.32 2.29 -1.84
N TYR A 292 -18.54 2.59 -0.56
CA TYR A 292 -19.65 2.04 0.23
C TYR A 292 -21.04 2.35 -0.35
N GLU A 293 -21.20 3.50 -1.02
CA GLU A 293 -22.43 3.87 -1.72
C GLU A 293 -22.78 2.92 -2.88
N ARG A 294 -21.81 2.18 -3.42
CA ARG A 294 -21.98 1.38 -4.64
C ARG A 294 -21.77 -0.11 -4.43
N TYR A 295 -20.95 -0.48 -3.44
CA TYR A 295 -20.50 -1.85 -3.27
C TYR A 295 -20.55 -2.29 -1.81
N ALA A 296 -20.89 -3.56 -1.60
CA ALA A 296 -20.78 -4.18 -0.29
C ALA A 296 -19.32 -4.19 0.16
N GLY A 297 -19.09 -3.72 1.38
CA GLY A 297 -17.78 -3.66 2.01
C GLY A 297 -17.81 -4.19 3.42
N VAL A 298 -16.69 -4.80 3.82
CA VAL A 298 -16.45 -5.25 5.20
C VAL A 298 -15.13 -4.64 5.72
N PRO A 299 -15.09 -4.14 6.97
CA PRO A 299 -16.21 -4.02 7.91
C PRO A 299 -17.38 -3.17 7.42
N GLN A 300 -18.61 -3.48 7.83
CA GLN A 300 -19.76 -2.64 7.45
C GLN A 300 -19.70 -1.30 8.19
N VAL A 301 -20.20 -0.22 7.56
CA VAL A 301 -20.18 1.12 8.18
C VAL A 301 -20.89 1.14 9.53
N ALA A 302 -22.04 0.46 9.64
CA ALA A 302 -22.79 0.37 10.89
C ALA A 302 -22.00 -0.33 12.02
N GLU A 303 -21.25 -1.38 11.70
CA GLU A 303 -20.43 -2.10 12.67
C GLU A 303 -19.21 -1.25 13.09
N ALA A 304 -18.57 -0.60 12.12
CA ALA A 304 -17.38 0.20 12.33
C ALA A 304 -17.65 1.58 12.96
N THR A 305 -18.91 1.96 13.16
CA THR A 305 -19.33 3.20 13.85
C THR A 305 -20.24 2.96 15.05
N GLY A 306 -20.64 1.71 15.29
CA GLY A 306 -21.52 1.32 16.39
C GLY A 306 -20.77 1.06 17.69
N ALA A 307 -21.50 0.58 18.71
CA ALA A 307 -20.96 0.31 20.06
C ALA A 307 -19.80 -0.71 20.06
N GLN A 308 -19.76 -1.60 19.07
CA GLN A 308 -18.73 -2.63 18.92
C GLN A 308 -17.66 -2.29 17.87
N MET A 309 -17.53 -1.01 17.46
CA MET A 309 -16.55 -0.58 16.45
C MET A 309 -15.12 -1.04 16.75
N HIS A 310 -14.78 -1.19 18.04
CA HIS A 310 -13.49 -1.67 18.48
C HIS A 310 -13.13 -3.05 17.93
N ARG A 311 -14.10 -3.89 17.51
CA ARG A 311 -13.90 -5.19 16.85
C ARG A 311 -13.42 -5.06 15.40
N CYS A 312 -13.72 -3.93 14.75
CA CYS A 312 -13.36 -3.62 13.37
C CYS A 312 -11.99 -2.95 13.26
N PHE A 313 -11.34 -2.60 14.38
CA PHE A 313 -10.05 -1.92 14.35
C PHE A 313 -8.95 -2.84 13.80
N THR A 314 -8.29 -2.38 12.75
CA THR A 314 -7.18 -3.06 12.07
C THR A 314 -5.87 -2.33 12.30
N PHE A 315 -5.87 -1.00 12.45
CA PHE A 315 -4.66 -0.25 12.76
C PHE A 315 -4.44 -0.13 14.27
N THR A 316 -3.19 -0.26 14.69
CA THR A 316 -2.76 -0.17 16.08
C THR A 316 -1.84 1.02 16.31
N GLN A 317 -1.99 1.66 17.45
CA GLN A 317 -1.12 2.76 17.89
C GLN A 317 -0.33 2.32 19.12
N ARG A 318 0.89 2.83 19.23
CA ARG A 318 1.75 2.57 20.39
C ARG A 318 1.19 3.27 21.64
N SER A 319 1.12 2.52 22.74
CA SER A 319 0.74 2.98 24.07
C SER A 319 1.76 2.45 25.08
N GLY A 320 2.78 3.25 25.36
CA GLY A 320 3.92 2.81 26.18
C GLY A 320 4.74 1.70 25.49
N ALA A 321 4.80 0.53 26.12
CA ALA A 321 5.50 -0.65 25.63
C ALA A 321 4.61 -1.59 24.78
N THR A 322 3.31 -1.32 24.70
CA THR A 322 2.35 -2.14 23.94
C THR A 322 1.78 -1.38 22.77
N ARG A 323 1.05 -2.08 21.89
CA ARG A 323 0.20 -1.48 20.87
C ARG A 323 -1.25 -1.83 21.13
N ILE A 324 -2.12 -0.85 20.90
CA ILE A 324 -3.57 -0.99 21.07
C ILE A 324 -4.25 -0.74 19.71
N PRO A 325 -5.25 -1.54 19.31
CA PRO A 325 -6.05 -1.25 18.12
C PRO A 325 -6.87 0.02 18.32
N VAL A 326 -6.90 0.89 17.32
CA VAL A 326 -7.50 2.23 17.45
C VAL A 326 -8.35 2.69 16.25
N ARG A 327 -8.14 2.14 15.05
CA ARG A 327 -8.85 2.57 13.82
C ARG A 327 -9.11 1.40 12.89
N THR A 328 -10.15 1.53 12.06
CA THR A 328 -10.36 0.65 10.90
C THR A 328 -9.77 1.32 9.66
N LEU A 329 -8.76 0.72 9.05
CA LEU A 329 -8.10 1.23 7.84
C LEU A 329 -8.00 0.18 6.71
N ASP A 330 -8.21 -1.10 7.02
CA ASP A 330 -8.14 -2.20 6.09
C ASP A 330 -9.54 -2.73 5.78
N TYR A 331 -9.80 -3.02 4.51
CA TYR A 331 -11.14 -3.34 4.03
C TYR A 331 -11.13 -4.41 2.95
N PHE A 332 -12.27 -5.06 2.79
CA PHE A 332 -12.65 -5.72 1.55
C PHE A 332 -13.90 -5.10 0.95
N PHE A 333 -13.96 -5.05 -0.37
CA PHE A 333 -15.15 -4.77 -1.16
C PHE A 333 -15.32 -5.84 -2.22
N ALA A 334 -16.56 -6.10 -2.63
CA ALA A 334 -16.86 -7.11 -3.65
C ALA A 334 -17.86 -6.60 -4.69
N SER A 335 -17.77 -7.17 -5.89
CA SER A 335 -18.78 -7.00 -6.94
C SER A 335 -20.15 -7.52 -6.48
N PRO A 336 -21.28 -7.02 -7.00
CA PRO A 336 -22.61 -7.53 -6.67
C PRO A 336 -22.82 -9.03 -6.94
N THR A 337 -22.03 -9.63 -7.83
CA THR A 337 -22.09 -11.06 -8.14
C THR A 337 -21.31 -11.94 -7.15
N VAL A 338 -20.56 -11.35 -6.22
CA VAL A 338 -19.76 -12.07 -5.22
C VAL A 338 -20.32 -11.79 -3.84
N THR A 339 -20.72 -12.84 -3.13
CA THR A 339 -21.30 -12.72 -1.80
C THR A 339 -20.20 -12.75 -0.74
N ILE A 340 -20.19 -11.75 0.16
CA ILE A 340 -19.34 -11.77 1.36
C ILE A 340 -20.08 -12.56 2.43
N GLN A 341 -19.53 -13.72 2.83
CA GLN A 341 -20.15 -14.64 3.79
C GLN A 341 -19.90 -14.20 5.24
N GLY A 342 -18.73 -13.62 5.50
CA GLY A 342 -18.33 -13.16 6.82
C GLY A 342 -16.91 -12.63 6.81
N TYR A 343 -16.53 -11.95 7.90
CA TYR A 343 -15.18 -11.43 8.08
C TYR A 343 -14.79 -11.43 9.56
N SER A 344 -13.49 -11.36 9.83
CA SER A 344 -12.95 -11.19 11.17
C SER A 344 -11.60 -10.46 11.12
N VAL A 345 -11.27 -9.75 12.19
CA VAL A 345 -9.94 -9.17 12.39
C VAL A 345 -9.15 -10.08 13.33
N GLN A 346 -8.02 -10.61 12.87
CA GLN A 346 -7.16 -11.47 13.68
C GLN A 346 -6.36 -10.64 14.69
N ARG A 347 -6.68 -10.78 15.97
CA ARG A 347 -5.98 -10.08 17.08
C ARG A 347 -4.99 -10.95 17.81
N GLU A 348 -5.41 -12.17 18.12
CA GLU A 348 -4.64 -13.09 18.94
C GLU A 348 -3.32 -13.42 18.24
N GLY A 349 -2.21 -13.21 18.95
CA GLY A 349 -0.86 -13.41 18.43
C GLY A 349 -0.35 -12.32 17.45
N MET A 350 -1.19 -11.37 17.03
CA MET A 350 -0.84 -10.44 15.93
C MET A 350 -0.46 -9.03 16.35
N LEU A 351 -0.76 -8.61 17.58
CA LEU A 351 -0.46 -7.25 18.08
C LEU A 351 1.04 -6.87 18.05
N ASN A 352 1.94 -7.86 18.04
CA ASN A 352 3.38 -7.67 18.02
C ASN A 352 4.03 -7.97 16.65
N VAL A 353 3.23 -8.18 15.60
CA VAL A 353 3.70 -8.64 14.27
C VAL A 353 3.73 -7.51 13.24
N SER A 354 2.78 -6.59 13.31
CA SER A 354 2.68 -5.40 12.46
C SER A 354 1.94 -4.32 13.25
N ASP A 355 1.99 -3.07 12.80
CA ASP A 355 1.10 -2.03 13.27
C ASP A 355 -0.33 -2.17 12.72
N HIS A 356 -0.54 -3.04 11.73
CA HIS A 356 -1.87 -3.50 11.33
C HIS A 356 -2.19 -4.89 11.89
N LEU A 357 -3.47 -5.24 11.87
CA LEU A 357 -4.00 -6.56 12.15
C LEU A 357 -4.57 -7.15 10.87
N PRO A 358 -4.36 -8.46 10.60
CA PRO A 358 -4.92 -9.09 9.41
C PRO A 358 -6.45 -9.05 9.40
N LEU A 359 -7.02 -8.64 8.28
CA LEU A 359 -8.44 -8.77 8.01
C LEU A 359 -8.66 -10.02 7.15
N ILE A 360 -9.53 -10.91 7.62
CA ILE A 360 -9.89 -12.17 6.97
C ILE A 360 -11.35 -12.06 6.52
N ALA A 361 -11.65 -12.46 5.28
CA ALA A 361 -13.03 -12.56 4.80
C ALA A 361 -13.23 -13.79 3.92
N GLU A 362 -14.44 -14.33 3.95
CA GLU A 362 -14.86 -15.44 3.10
C GLU A 362 -15.85 -14.95 2.05
N PHE A 363 -15.62 -15.36 0.80
CA PHE A 363 -16.41 -14.95 -0.35
C PHE A 363 -16.96 -16.18 -1.05
N THR A 364 -18.17 -16.07 -1.62
CA THR A 364 -18.73 -17.09 -2.52
C THR A 364 -18.89 -16.51 -3.90
N LEU A 365 -18.34 -17.21 -4.88
CA LEU A 365 -18.47 -16.87 -6.29
C LEU A 365 -19.85 -17.21 -6.82
N PRO A 366 -20.31 -16.56 -7.89
CA PRO A 366 -21.56 -16.95 -8.54
C PRO A 366 -21.44 -18.38 -9.06
N ALA A 367 -22.53 -19.15 -8.96
CA ALA A 367 -22.61 -20.47 -9.56
C ALA A 367 -22.65 -20.36 -11.10
N PRO A 368 -22.23 -21.41 -11.85
CA PRO A 368 -22.36 -21.43 -13.30
C PRO A 368 -23.81 -21.12 -13.73
N GLY A 369 -23.98 -20.19 -14.66
CA GLY A 369 -25.30 -19.82 -15.21
C GLY A 369 -26.07 -18.76 -14.43
N GLN A 370 -25.65 -18.38 -13.22
CA GLN A 370 -26.16 -17.19 -12.53
C GLN A 370 -25.44 -15.94 -13.03
N ARG A 371 -25.74 -15.50 -14.26
CA ARG A 371 -25.52 -14.10 -14.63
C ARG A 371 -26.79 -13.34 -14.26
N ALA A 372 -26.67 -12.37 -13.36
CA ALA A 372 -27.77 -11.46 -13.08
C ALA A 372 -28.20 -10.82 -14.41
N MET A 373 -29.41 -11.14 -14.87
CA MET A 373 -30.05 -10.41 -15.94
C MET A 373 -30.43 -9.05 -15.38
N HIS A 374 -29.65 -8.02 -15.70
CA HIS A 374 -30.02 -6.63 -15.49
C HIS A 374 -29.74 -5.82 -16.75
#